data_AF-A0A8D1K845-F1
#
_entry.id   AF-A0A8D1K845-F1
#
_cell.length_a   1.000
_cell.length_b   1.000
_cell.length_c   1.000
_cell.angle_alpha   90.00
_cell.angle_beta   90.00
_cell.angle_gamma   90.00
#
_symmetry.space_group_name_H-M   'P 1'
#
loop_
_entity.id
_entity.type
_entity.pdbx_description
1 polymer ?
#
loop_
_entity_poly.entity_id
_entity_poly.type
_entity_poly.pdbx_seq_one_letter_code
_entity_poly.pdbx_strand_id
1 'polypeptide(L)'
;KAFIYVFIYLFILSFCHFLGPEPGVQCALSPVNASHPVQALMESFTVLSGCASRGTMGRPQEVHVLNLRAADQGPGQPQSEVGAGASFLPSAPLDL
;
A
#
# COMPACT_ATOMS: atom_id res chain seq x y z
N LYS A 1 13.95 53.04 11.78
CA LYS A 1 13.68 52.72 10.35
C LYS A 1 14.81 51.90 9.75
N ALA A 2 16.04 52.42 9.66
CA ALA A 2 17.20 51.66 9.14
C ALA A 2 17.51 50.38 9.93
N PHE A 3 17.48 50.42 11.26
CA PHE A 3 17.77 49.27 12.11
C PHE A 3 16.82 48.08 11.89
N ILE A 4 15.53 48.37 11.73
CA ILE A 4 14.50 47.36 11.43
C ILE A 4 14.79 46.69 10.08
N TYR A 5 15.22 47.47 9.09
CA TYR A 5 15.56 46.96 7.75
C TYR A 5 16.75 46.01 7.78
N VAL A 6 17.76 46.30 8.61
CA VAL A 6 18.94 45.44 8.79
C VAL A 6 18.56 44.10 9.44
N PHE A 7 17.69 44.11 10.45
CA PHE A 7 17.22 42.87 11.07
C PHE A 7 16.40 42.00 10.12
N ILE A 8 15.53 42.61 9.32
CA ILE A 8 14.76 41.90 8.29
C ILE A 8 15.71 41.26 7.28
N TYR A 9 16.72 42.00 6.81
CA TYR A 9 17.69 41.50 5.84
C TYR A 9 18.51 40.32 6.38
N LEU A 10 19.00 40.40 7.61
CA LEU A 10 19.74 39.32 8.26
C LEU A 10 18.87 38.07 8.48
N PHE A 11 17.61 38.25 8.85
CA PHE A 11 16.65 37.16 9.04
C PHE A 11 16.37 36.43 7.72
N ILE A 12 16.16 37.18 6.63
CA ILE A 12 15.95 36.61 5.29
C ILE A 12 17.19 35.83 4.83
N LEU A 13 18.39 36.40 4.97
CA LEU A 13 19.63 35.72 4.58
C LEU A 13 19.89 34.43 5.36
N SER A 14 19.53 34.40 6.64
CA SER A 14 19.66 33.20 7.49
C SER A 14 18.65 32.12 7.10
N PHE A 15 17.39 32.48 6.83
CA PHE A 15 16.37 31.54 6.39
C PHE A 15 16.67 30.96 5.01
N CYS A 16 17.15 31.77 4.06
CA CYS A 16 17.52 31.31 2.73
C CYS A 16 18.66 30.27 2.73
N HIS A 17 19.52 30.26 3.74
CA HIS A 17 20.57 29.24 3.89
C HIS A 17 20.05 27.90 4.43
N PHE A 18 18.93 27.89 5.15
CA PHE A 18 18.37 26.67 5.74
C PHE A 18 17.51 25.89 4.74
N LEU A 19 16.89 26.58 3.79
CA LEU A 19 16.30 25.95 2.61
C LEU A 19 17.42 25.57 1.63
N GLY A 20 18.16 24.51 1.96
CA GLY A 20 19.04 23.84 1.01
C GLY A 20 18.30 23.51 -0.28
N PRO A 21 19.02 23.24 -1.39
CA PRO A 21 18.39 22.90 -2.65
C PRO A 21 17.35 21.79 -2.42
N GLU A 22 16.13 22.02 -2.88
CA GLU A 22 15.09 20.99 -2.93
C GLU A 22 15.75 19.73 -3.49
N PRO A 23 15.65 18.57 -2.82
CA PRO A 23 16.28 17.35 -3.29
C PRO A 23 15.64 16.97 -4.62
N GLY A 24 16.17 17.57 -5.68
CA GLY A 24 15.65 17.43 -7.02
C GLY A 24 15.59 15.96 -7.35
N VAL A 25 14.53 15.57 -8.03
CA VAL A 25 14.36 14.20 -8.50
C VAL A 25 15.58 13.80 -9.33
N GLN A 26 16.49 13.03 -8.73
CA GLN A 26 17.77 12.66 -9.34
C GLN A 26 17.60 11.74 -10.56
N CYS A 27 16.43 11.11 -10.68
CA CYS A 27 16.10 10.18 -11.76
C CYS A 27 14.65 10.36 -12.19
N ALA A 28 14.42 10.40 -13.51
CA ALA A 28 13.08 10.26 -14.07
C ALA A 28 12.66 8.79 -13.97
N LEU A 29 11.54 8.51 -13.28
CA LEU A 29 10.98 7.17 -13.21
C LEU A 29 10.32 6.83 -14.56
N SER A 30 10.82 5.79 -15.23
CA SER A 30 10.17 5.20 -16.41
C SER A 30 9.60 3.84 -16.04
N PRO A 31 8.35 3.51 -16.45
CA PRO A 31 7.82 2.17 -16.25
C PRO A 31 8.71 1.15 -16.96
N VAL A 32 9.00 0.06 -16.26
CA VAL A 32 9.82 -1.04 -16.77
C VAL A 32 8.90 -2.07 -17.40
N ASN A 33 9.23 -2.53 -18.60
CA ASN A 33 8.42 -3.51 -19.33
C ASN A 33 8.61 -4.92 -18.77
N ALA A 34 7.66 -5.81 -19.03
CA ALA A 34 7.68 -7.22 -18.60
C ALA A 34 8.89 -8.03 -19.13
N SER A 35 9.62 -7.51 -20.12
CA SER A 35 10.87 -8.08 -20.63
C SER A 35 12.06 -7.93 -19.68
N HIS A 36 11.91 -7.17 -18.59
CA HIS A 36 12.97 -6.99 -17.61
C HIS A 36 13.10 -8.24 -16.73
N PRO A 37 14.33 -8.76 -16.52
CA PRO A 37 14.55 -10.03 -15.81
C PRO A 37 14.12 -9.99 -14.34
N VAL A 38 14.09 -8.79 -13.75
CA VAL A 38 13.60 -8.58 -12.39
C VAL A 38 12.17 -8.07 -12.47
N GLN A 39 11.23 -8.88 -11.98
CA GLN A 39 9.83 -8.52 -11.80
C GLN A 39 9.51 -8.53 -10.30
N ALA A 40 8.76 -7.55 -9.84
CA ALA A 40 8.21 -7.53 -8.48
C ALA A 40 6.81 -8.12 -8.51
N LEU A 41 6.58 -9.18 -7.74
CA LEU A 41 5.24 -9.75 -7.53
C LEU A 41 4.74 -9.29 -6.16
N MET A 42 3.57 -8.66 -6.14
CA MET A 42 2.92 -8.23 -4.89
C MET A 42 1.70 -9.11 -4.64
N GLU A 43 1.73 -9.87 -3.54
CA GLU A 43 0.56 -10.62 -3.07
C GLU A 43 -0.26 -9.72 -2.14
N SER A 44 -1.46 -9.35 -2.58
CA SER A 44 -2.39 -8.54 -1.78
C SER A 44 -3.72 -9.25 -1.58
N PHE A 45 -4.12 -9.41 -0.32
CA PHE A 45 -5.42 -9.99 0.05
C PHE A 45 -6.41 -8.86 0.33
N THR A 46 -7.04 -8.34 -0.72
CA THR A 46 -8.06 -7.30 -0.59
C THR A 46 -9.45 -7.92 -0.46
N VAL A 47 -10.18 -7.59 0.60
CA VAL A 47 -11.59 -7.95 0.72
C VAL A 47 -12.44 -6.74 0.33
N LEU A 48 -13.28 -6.89 -0.70
CA LEU A 48 -14.21 -5.84 -1.12
C LEU A 48 -15.29 -5.58 -0.07
N SER A 49 -15.85 -6.67 0.47
CA SER A 49 -16.88 -6.65 1.50
C SER A 49 -17.04 -8.06 2.08
N GLY A 50 -17.34 -8.18 3.37
CA GLY A 50 -17.65 -9.47 3.98
C GLY A 50 -18.27 -9.34 5.36
N CYS A 51 -18.79 -10.46 5.87
CA CYS A 51 -19.26 -10.58 7.25
C CYS A 51 -18.69 -11.86 7.88
N ALA A 52 -18.56 -11.86 9.20
CA ALA A 52 -18.14 -13.03 9.97
C ALA A 52 -19.23 -13.37 10.99
N SER A 53 -19.57 -14.65 11.10
CA SER A 53 -20.51 -15.16 12.10
C SER A 53 -19.89 -16.34 12.82
N ARG A 54 -20.05 -16.39 14.14
CA ARG A 54 -19.64 -17.54 14.96
C ARG A 54 -20.70 -18.64 15.02
N GLY A 55 -21.84 -18.47 14.35
CA GLY A 55 -23.01 -19.35 14.50
C GLY A 55 -22.78 -20.81 14.12
N THR A 56 -21.75 -21.10 13.32
CA THR A 56 -21.34 -22.46 12.95
C THR A 56 -20.06 -22.93 13.64
N MET A 57 -19.38 -22.09 14.43
CA MET A 57 -18.15 -22.51 15.11
C MET A 57 -18.40 -23.68 16.06
N GLY A 58 -17.56 -24.70 15.97
CA GLY A 58 -17.64 -25.89 16.81
C GLY A 58 -18.77 -26.86 16.45
N ARG A 59 -19.47 -26.64 15.33
CA ARG A 59 -20.39 -27.64 14.76
C ARG A 59 -19.61 -28.62 13.88
N PRO A 60 -20.12 -29.85 13.66
CA PRO A 60 -19.52 -30.80 12.72
C PRO A 60 -19.41 -30.27 11.29
N GLN A 61 -20.18 -29.22 10.95
CA GLN A 61 -20.16 -28.56 9.66
C GLN A 61 -20.00 -27.06 9.84
N GLU A 62 -18.81 -26.56 9.52
CA GLU A 62 -18.47 -25.14 9.45
C GLU A 62 -18.53 -24.69 7.98
N VAL A 63 -19.04 -23.48 7.72
CA VAL A 63 -19.29 -22.99 6.35
C VAL A 63 -18.62 -21.64 6.15
N HIS A 64 -17.75 -21.56 5.14
CA HIS A 64 -17.08 -20.34 4.71
C HIS A 64 -17.45 -20.08 3.25
N VAL A 65 -17.92 -18.87 2.95
CA VAL A 65 -18.32 -18.47 1.59
C VAL A 65 -17.38 -17.39 1.09
N LEU A 66 -16.69 -17.66 -0.02
CA LEU A 66 -15.75 -16.72 -0.64
C LEU A 66 -16.24 -16.37 -2.05
N ASN A 67 -16.50 -15.08 -2.28
CA ASN A 67 -16.86 -14.56 -3.60
C ASN A 67 -15.62 -13.97 -4.27
N LEU A 68 -14.99 -14.73 -5.17
CA LEU A 68 -13.81 -14.30 -5.90
C LEU A 68 -14.23 -13.44 -7.10
N ARG A 69 -13.60 -12.26 -7.24
CA ARG A 69 -13.70 -11.44 -8.44
C ARG A 69 -12.31 -11.29 -9.03
N ALA A 70 -12.15 -11.67 -10.29
CA ALA A 70 -11.00 -11.28 -11.06
C ALA A 70 -11.06 -9.76 -11.26
N ALA A 71 -9.94 -9.05 -11.02
CA ALA A 71 -9.75 -7.76 -11.71
C ALA A 71 -9.83 -8.03 -13.22
N ASP A 72 -10.33 -7.08 -14.02
CA ASP A 72 -10.41 -7.22 -15.49
C ASP A 72 -9.04 -7.66 -16.02
N GLN A 73 -8.93 -8.95 -16.30
CA GLN A 73 -7.65 -9.56 -16.66
C GLN A 73 -7.48 -9.36 -18.16
N GLY A 74 -6.52 -8.51 -18.52
CA GLY A 74 -6.09 -8.38 -19.92
C GLY A 74 -5.54 -9.73 -20.43
N PRO A 75 -5.60 -9.98 -21.74
CA PRO A 75 -5.09 -11.23 -22.31
C PRO A 75 -3.59 -11.41 -21.97
N GLY A 76 -3.28 -12.41 -21.14
CA GLY A 76 -1.90 -12.77 -20.76
C GLY A 76 -1.59 -12.82 -19.26
N GLN A 77 -2.55 -12.55 -18.36
CA GLN A 77 -2.32 -12.67 -16.92
C GLN A 77 -2.30 -14.13 -16.42
N PRO A 78 -1.42 -14.45 -15.45
CA PRO A 78 -1.29 -15.81 -14.91
C PRO A 78 -2.55 -16.22 -14.14
N GLN A 79 -2.89 -17.51 -14.21
CA GLN A 79 -4.00 -18.09 -13.48
C GLN A 79 -3.80 -17.86 -11.98
N SER A 80 -4.83 -17.33 -11.31
CA SER A 80 -4.81 -17.11 -9.86
C SER A 80 -5.19 -18.41 -9.15
N GLU A 81 -4.25 -18.96 -8.38
CA GLU A 81 -4.51 -20.10 -7.49
C GLU A 81 -5.04 -19.60 -6.14
N VAL A 82 -6.06 -20.27 -5.59
CA VAL A 82 -6.64 -19.96 -4.29
C VAL A 82 -6.46 -21.17 -3.37
N GLY A 83 -5.56 -21.05 -2.41
CA GLY A 83 -5.34 -22.06 -1.37
C GLY A 83 -6.21 -21.81 -0.14
N ALA A 84 -7.12 -22.74 0.18
CA ALA A 84 -7.84 -22.75 1.45
C ALA A 84 -7.07 -23.61 2.47
N GLY A 85 -6.08 -23.02 3.13
CA GLY A 85 -5.24 -23.68 4.13
C GLY A 85 -5.73 -23.48 5.58
N ALA A 86 -5.41 -24.41 6.48
CA ALA A 86 -5.70 -24.30 7.92
C ALA A 86 -5.01 -23.12 8.62
N SER A 87 -4.06 -22.45 7.95
CA SER A 87 -3.42 -21.21 8.36
C SER A 87 -4.28 -19.96 8.13
N PHE A 88 -5.43 -20.05 7.45
CA PHE A 88 -6.45 -18.99 7.38
C PHE A 88 -7.28 -18.89 8.68
N LEU A 89 -6.61 -18.95 9.84
CA LEU A 89 -7.19 -18.43 11.06
C LEU A 89 -7.13 -16.90 10.94
N PRO A 90 -8.26 -16.17 10.86
CA PRO A 90 -8.22 -14.73 11.02
C PRO A 90 -7.55 -14.49 12.38
N SER A 91 -6.39 -13.87 12.34
CA SER A 91 -5.60 -13.52 13.51
C SER A 91 -6.41 -12.57 14.38
N ALA A 92 -7.15 -13.15 15.34
CA ALA A 92 -7.62 -12.60 16.61
C ALA A 92 -8.45 -11.28 16.58
N PRO A 93 -9.24 -11.01 17.64
CA PRO A 93 -10.23 -9.94 17.63
C PRO A 93 -9.60 -8.56 17.83
N LEU A 94 -10.15 -7.55 17.16
CA LEU A 94 -10.03 -6.16 17.59
C LEU A 94 -10.94 -5.97 18.81
N ASP A 95 -10.38 -6.07 20.00
CA ASP A 95 -10.92 -5.43 21.20
C ASP A 95 -10.32 -4.01 21.30
N LEU A 96 -11.17 -2.99 21.17
CA LEU A 96 -10.99 -1.67 21.80
C LEU A 96 -12.35 -1.18 22.29
#